data_AF-A0A7C3I0K4-F1
#
_entry.id   AF-A0A7C3I0K4-F1
#
_cell.length_a   1.000
_cell.length_b   1.000
_cell.length_c   1.000
_cell.angle_alpha   90.00
_cell.angle_beta   90.00
_cell.angle_gamma   90.00
#
_symmetry.space_group_name_H-M   'P 1'
#
loop_
_entity.id
_entity.type
_entity.pdbx_description
1 polymer ?
#
loop_
_entity_poly.entity_id
_entity_poly.type
_entity_poly.pdbx_seq_one_letter_code
_entity_poly.pdbx_strand_id
1 'polypeptide(L)'
;GARLVGININRMTILSFAIGAAVGAISGIVVAPITFAQYDMGVMLGVKGFCAAIIGGMGNFTGGIIAGILLGLLESMGAGFVSSAYKDAIAFVILLLILFARPQGVFGGSKQE
;
A
#
# COMPACT_ATOMS: atom_id res chain seq x y z
N GLY A 1 14.59 -9.62 -24.31
CA GLY A 1 14.98 -10.84 -23.57
C GLY A 1 13.88 -11.89 -23.54
N ALA A 2 12.83 -11.72 -22.73
CA ALA A 2 11.87 -12.79 -22.39
C ALA A 2 11.18 -13.52 -23.56
N ARG A 3 10.87 -12.80 -24.64
CA ARG A 3 10.23 -13.37 -25.85
C ARG A 3 11.11 -14.37 -26.61
N LEU A 4 12.44 -14.24 -26.45
CA LEU A 4 13.43 -15.15 -27.05
C LEU A 4 13.66 -16.42 -26.22
N VAL A 5 13.21 -16.43 -24.96
CA VAL A 5 13.32 -17.58 -24.02
C VAL A 5 12.03 -18.43 -24.03
N GLY A 6 11.13 -18.22 -24.99
CA GLY A 6 9.87 -18.96 -25.09
C GLY A 6 8.80 -18.56 -24.07
N ILE A 7 9.02 -17.51 -23.26
CA ILE A 7 8.05 -17.05 -22.27
C ILE A 7 6.96 -16.23 -22.97
N ASN A 8 5.72 -16.69 -22.84
CA ASN A 8 4.56 -15.98 -23.35
C ASN A 8 4.24 -14.78 -22.44
N ILE A 9 4.77 -13.60 -22.78
CA ILE A 9 4.56 -12.35 -22.05
C ILE A 9 3.08 -12.06 -21.84
N ASN A 10 2.22 -12.39 -22.80
CA ASN A 10 0.78 -12.15 -22.67
C ASN A 10 0.19 -12.93 -21.49
N ARG A 11 0.59 -14.19 -21.28
CA ARG A 11 0.14 -14.96 -20.11
C ARG A 11 0.71 -14.40 -18.81
N MET A 12 1.98 -13.98 -18.80
CA MET A 12 2.61 -13.44 -17.60
C MET A 12 1.97 -12.12 -17.15
N THR A 13 1.68 -11.21 -18.09
CA THR A 13 1.00 -9.94 -17.81
C THR A 13 -0.41 -10.18 -17.26
N ILE A 14 -1.19 -11.08 -17.87
CA ILE A 14 -2.52 -11.44 -17.39
C ILE A 14 -2.44 -12.06 -15.98
N LEU A 15 -1.45 -12.91 -15.71
CA LEU A 15 -1.27 -13.53 -14.41
C LEU A 15 -0.95 -12.49 -13.32
N SER A 16 0.00 -11.58 -13.58
CA SER A 16 0.35 -10.50 -12.66
C SER A 16 -0.84 -9.58 -12.38
N PHE A 17 -1.62 -9.24 -13.42
CA PHE A 17 -2.82 -8.43 -13.27
C PHE A 17 -3.92 -9.17 -12.49
N ALA A 18 -4.14 -10.45 -12.78
CA ALA A 18 -5.13 -11.28 -12.08
C ALA A 18 -4.80 -11.42 -10.59
N ILE A 19 -3.53 -11.63 -10.24
CA ILE A 19 -3.09 -11.70 -8.84
C ILE A 19 -3.31 -10.35 -8.14
N GLY A 20 -2.92 -9.24 -8.76
CA GLY A 20 -3.14 -7.90 -8.21
C GLY A 20 -4.63 -7.59 -7.99
N ALA A 21 -5.47 -7.91 -8.98
CA ALA A 21 -6.92 -7.74 -8.90
C ALA A 21 -7.54 -8.62 -7.81
N ALA A 22 -7.09 -9.87 -7.65
CA ALA A 22 -7.58 -10.77 -6.61
C ALA A 22 -7.23 -10.24 -5.20
N VAL A 23 -6.00 -9.78 -4.98
CA VAL A 23 -5.58 -9.20 -3.69
C VAL A 23 -6.35 -7.92 -3.39
N GLY A 24 -6.54 -7.05 -4.39
CA GLY A 24 -7.34 -5.83 -4.26
C GLY A 24 -8.81 -6.11 -3.93
N ALA A 25 -9.42 -7.12 -4.58
CA ALA A 25 -10.80 -7.51 -4.32
C ALA A 25 -10.99 -8.03 -2.89
N ILE A 26 -10.09 -8.90 -2.41
CA ILE A 26 -10.12 -9.41 -1.04
C ILE A 26 -10.00 -8.26 -0.04
N SER A 27 -9.06 -7.33 -0.28
CA SER A 27 -8.88 -6.15 0.57
C SER A 27 -10.14 -5.26 0.60
N GLY A 28 -10.77 -5.01 -0.55
CA GLY A 28 -11.99 -4.23 -0.65
C GLY A 28 -13.18 -4.84 0.10
N ILE A 29 -13.38 -6.17 -0.02
CA ILE A 29 -14.45 -6.89 0.68
C ILE A 29 -14.30 -6.78 2.21
N VAL A 30 -13.06 -6.84 2.72
CA VAL A 30 -12.78 -6.70 4.16
C VAL A 30 -13.06 -5.28 4.67
N VAL A 31 -12.77 -4.25 3.88
CA VAL A 31 -12.92 -2.84 4.29
C VAL A 31 -14.35 -2.30 4.14
N ALA A 32 -15.11 -2.84 3.18
CA ALA A 32 -16.49 -2.41 2.88
C ALA A 32 -17.45 -2.39 4.09
N PRO A 33 -17.52 -3.42 4.96
CA PRO A 33 -18.42 -3.40 6.12
C PRO A 33 -17.92 -2.52 7.27
N ILE A 34 -16.62 -2.22 7.33
CA ILE A 34 -16.01 -1.48 8.46
C ILE A 34 -16.25 0.02 8.34
N THR A 35 -16.28 0.54 7.11
CA THR A 35 -16.22 2.00 6.87
C THR A 35 -17.57 2.60 6.46
N PHE A 36 -18.65 1.79 6.36
CA PHE A 36 -19.95 2.14 5.76
C PHE A 36 -19.82 2.67 4.33
N ALA A 37 -20.14 1.87 3.31
CA ALA A 37 -19.97 2.20 1.89
C ALA A 37 -20.42 3.63 1.49
N GLN A 38 -19.53 4.62 1.59
CA GLN A 38 -19.68 5.98 1.07
C GLN A 38 -18.86 6.13 -0.23
N TYR A 39 -19.22 7.11 -1.06
CA TYR A 39 -18.58 7.32 -2.37
C TYR A 39 -17.10 7.69 -2.26
N ASP A 40 -16.70 8.39 -1.19
CA ASP A 40 -15.36 8.97 -1.05
C ASP A 40 -14.27 7.98 -0.59
N MET A 41 -14.68 6.81 -0.09
CA MET A 41 -13.80 5.94 0.70
C MET A 41 -12.70 5.28 -0.13
N GLY A 42 -12.98 5.04 -1.41
CA GLY A 42 -11.99 4.48 -2.34
C GLY A 42 -10.82 5.42 -2.58
N VAL A 43 -11.05 6.73 -2.57
CA VAL A 43 -10.00 7.74 -2.79
C VAL A 43 -9.04 7.76 -1.61
N MET A 44 -9.58 7.84 -0.38
CA MET A 44 -8.75 7.85 0.82
C MET A 44 -7.96 6.54 0.99
N LEU A 45 -8.59 5.38 0.73
CA LEU A 45 -7.92 4.07 0.76
C LEU A 45 -6.82 3.96 -0.30
N GLY A 46 -7.07 4.46 -1.52
CA GLY A 46 -6.09 4.48 -2.60
C GLY A 46 -4.88 5.33 -2.25
N VAL A 47 -5.10 6.53 -1.71
CA VAL A 47 -4.01 7.42 -1.28
C VAL A 47 -3.20 6.77 -0.16
N LYS A 48 -3.85 6.17 0.85
CA LYS A 48 -3.16 5.45 1.94
C LYS A 48 -2.37 4.23 1.46
N GLY A 49 -2.91 3.46 0.53
CA GLY A 49 -2.24 2.31 -0.07
C GLY A 49 -1.01 2.71 -0.89
N PHE A 50 -1.13 3.76 -1.70
CA PHE A 50 -0.01 4.32 -2.47
C PHE A 50 1.09 4.86 -1.56
N CYS A 51 0.68 5.55 -0.50
CA CYS A 51 1.53 6.02 0.57
C CYS A 51 2.35 4.90 1.24
N ALA A 52 1.70 3.79 1.62
CA ALA A 52 2.38 2.61 2.15
C ALA A 52 3.38 2.01 1.16
N ALA A 53 3.04 1.96 -0.14
CA ALA A 53 3.93 1.46 -1.18
C ALA A 53 5.19 2.34 -1.36
N ILE A 54 5.05 3.66 -1.27
CA ILE A 54 6.20 4.59 -1.33
C ILE A 54 7.11 4.40 -0.11
N ILE A 55 6.54 4.32 1.10
CA ILE A 55 7.32 4.11 2.33
C ILE A 55 8.10 2.78 2.29
N GLY A 56 7.51 1.74 1.69
CA GLY A 56 8.15 0.45 1.49
C GLY A 56 9.27 0.42 0.45
N GLY A 57 9.32 1.42 -0.44
CA GLY A 57 10.26 1.49 -1.57
C GLY A 57 9.69 0.84 -2.83
N MET A 58 9.53 1.63 -3.90
CA MET A 58 9.02 1.17 -5.20
C MET A 58 9.96 0.13 -5.83
N GLY A 59 9.59 -1.15 -5.73
CA GLY A 59 10.37 -2.26 -6.28
C GLY A 59 10.65 -3.38 -5.27
N ASN A 60 10.50 -3.13 -3.96
CA ASN A 60 10.65 -4.15 -2.93
C ASN A 60 9.27 -4.59 -2.39
N PHE A 61 8.79 -5.75 -2.84
CA PHE A 61 7.51 -6.30 -2.41
C PHE A 61 7.45 -6.51 -0.88
N THR A 62 8.53 -7.01 -0.28
CA THR A 62 8.62 -7.24 1.17
C THR A 62 8.61 -5.93 1.95
N GLY A 63 9.29 -4.90 1.45
CA GLY A 63 9.31 -3.56 2.03
C GLY A 63 7.92 -2.91 2.05
N GLY A 64 7.15 -3.06 0.96
CA GLY A 64 5.76 -2.59 0.86
C GLY A 64 4.81 -3.24 1.88
N ILE A 65 4.91 -4.56 2.09
CA ILE A 65 4.07 -5.27 3.06
C ILE A 65 4.36 -4.80 4.49
N ILE A 66 5.64 -4.72 4.87
CA ILE A 66 6.04 -4.30 6.21
C ILE A 66 5.60 -2.85 6.48
N ALA A 67 5.78 -1.96 5.50
CA ALA A 67 5.36 -0.57 5.58
C ALA A 67 3.83 -0.44 5.72
N GLY A 68 3.05 -1.22 4.96
CA GLY A 68 1.59 -1.23 5.06
C GLY A 68 1.08 -1.71 6.42
N ILE A 69 1.68 -2.75 6.98
CA ILE A 69 1.34 -3.25 8.32
C ILE A 69 1.68 -2.22 9.40
N LEU A 70 2.85 -1.60 9.32
CA LEU A 70 3.27 -0.53 10.25
C LEU A 70 2.33 0.67 10.18
N LEU A 71 2.02 1.15 8.97
CA LEU A 71 1.11 2.28 8.75
C LEU A 71 -0.29 1.96 9.31
N GLY A 72 -0.81 0.76 9.04
CA GLY A 72 -2.09 0.31 9.56
C GLY A 72 -2.13 0.20 11.09
N LEU A 73 -1.06 -0.30 11.72
CA LEU A 73 -0.94 -0.35 13.17
C LEU A 73 -0.94 1.05 13.79
N LEU A 74 -0.15 1.97 13.23
CA LEU A 74 -0.07 3.36 13.68
C LEU A 74 -1.41 4.08 13.52
N GLU A 75 -2.11 3.83 12.41
CA GLU A 75 -3.45 4.38 12.19
C GLU A 75 -4.48 3.82 13.19
N SER A 76 -4.43 2.52 13.47
CA SER A 76 -5.34 1.86 14.43
C SER A 76 -5.08 2.35 15.86
N MET A 77 -3.81 2.52 16.25
CA MET A 77 -3.43 3.08 17.55
C MET A 77 -3.82 4.57 17.67
N GLY A 78 -3.65 5.35 16.60
CA GLY A 78 -4.07 6.76 16.55
C GLY A 78 -5.59 6.94 16.59
N ALA A 79 -6.35 5.98 16.02
CA ALA A 79 -7.80 5.96 16.07
C ALA A 79 -8.36 5.91 17.50
N GLY A 80 -7.69 5.17 18.38
CA GLY A 80 -8.17 4.87 19.73
C GLY A 80 -8.09 6.05 20.70
N PHE A 81 -7.28 7.08 20.42
CA PHE A 81 -6.95 8.11 21.42
C PHE A 81 -7.59 9.50 21.19
N VAL A 82 -8.03 9.90 19.98
CA VAL A 82 -8.27 11.35 19.72
C VAL A 82 -9.59 11.74 18.99
N SER A 83 -10.34 10.85 18.32
CA SER A 83 -11.60 11.08 17.55
C SER A 83 -11.46 10.94 16.02
N SER A 84 -12.45 10.29 15.39
CA SER A 84 -12.45 9.82 13.99
C SER A 84 -12.23 10.89 12.91
N ALA A 85 -12.41 12.19 13.21
CA ALA A 85 -12.30 13.26 12.21
C ALA A 85 -10.85 13.74 11.94
N TYR A 86 -9.90 13.51 12.87
CA TYR A 86 -8.49 13.89 12.71
C TYR A 86 -7.57 12.72 12.34
N LYS A 87 -8.15 11.52 12.15
CA LYS A 87 -7.45 10.27 11.92
C LYS A 87 -6.63 10.28 10.61
N ASP A 88 -7.19 10.88 9.56
CA ASP A 88 -6.51 10.99 8.26
C ASP A 88 -5.37 12.02 8.27
N ALA A 89 -5.51 13.13 9.01
CA ALA A 89 -4.47 14.14 9.14
C ALA A 89 -3.24 13.60 9.88
N ILE A 90 -3.44 12.80 10.95
CA ILE A 90 -2.36 12.17 11.70
C ILE A 90 -1.64 11.12 10.84
N ALA A 91 -2.38 10.32 10.07
CA ALA A 91 -1.79 9.35 9.14
C ALA A 91 -0.91 10.05 8.08
N PHE A 92 -1.37 11.19 7.55
CA PHE A 92 -0.60 12.01 6.60
C PHE A 92 0.64 12.66 7.23
N VAL A 93 0.55 13.12 8.48
CA VAL A 93 1.69 13.71 9.21
C VAL A 93 2.74 12.66 9.55
N ILE A 94 2.33 11.45 9.95
CA ILE A 94 3.23 10.32 10.20
C ILE A 94 3.91 9.90 8.90
N LEU A 95 3.17 9.86 7.79
CA LEU A 95 3.74 9.62 6.48
C LEU A 95 4.78 10.68 6.09
N LEU A 96 4.45 11.97 6.26
CA LEU A 96 5.38 13.07 6.01
C LEU A 96 6.63 12.96 6.88
N LEU A 97 6.49 12.59 8.16
CA LEU A 97 7.63 12.35 9.05
C LEU A 97 8.52 11.20 8.59
N ILE A 98 7.91 10.08 8.16
CA ILE A 98 8.66 8.91 7.67
C ILE A 98 9.36 9.24 6.34
N LEU A 99 8.69 9.97 5.44
CA LEU A 99 9.25 10.41 4.17
C LEU A 99 10.37 11.45 4.38
N PHE A 100 10.23 12.34 5.37
CA PHE A 100 11.26 13.29 5.77
C PHE A 100 12.48 12.59 6.41
N ALA A 101 12.25 11.57 7.24
CA ALA A 101 13.34 10.80 7.86
C ALA A 101 14.07 9.89 6.87
N ARG A 102 13.38 9.31 5.88
CA ARG A 102 13.97 8.50 4.80
C ARG A 102 13.17 8.62 3.47
N PRO A 103 13.55 9.55 2.58
CA PRO A 103 12.83 9.80 1.32
C PRO A 103 12.90 8.67 0.29
N GLN A 104 13.75 7.67 0.50
CA GLN A 104 13.87 6.48 -0.36
C GLN A 104 13.13 5.23 0.19
N GLY A 105 12.35 5.38 1.26
CA GLY A 105 11.70 4.28 1.95
C GLY A 105 12.63 3.53 2.92
N VAL A 106 12.04 2.81 3.88
CA VAL A 106 12.79 2.10 4.95
C VAL A 106 13.68 0.99 4.39
N PHE A 107 13.26 0.39 3.26
CA PHE A 107 13.97 -0.66 2.53
C PHE A 107 14.58 -0.18 1.20
N GLY A 108 14.89 1.11 1.09
CA GLY A 108 15.65 1.64 -0.06
C GLY A 108 17.02 0.97 -0.16
N GLY A 109 17.18 0.03 -1.09
CA GLY A 109 18.50 -0.42 -1.54
C GLY A 109 18.78 -1.91 -1.66
N SER A 110 17.80 -2.82 -1.76
CA SER A 110 18.15 -4.18 -2.23
C SER A 110 18.28 -4.19 -3.75
N LYS A 111 19.50 -3.97 -4.23
CA LYS A 111 19.98 -4.40 -5.55
C LYS A 111 19.25 -5.66 -6.00
N GLN A 112 18.53 -5.58 -7.12
CA GLN A 112 18.30 -6.73 -7.98
C GLN A 112 19.13 -6.46 -9.24
N GLU A 113 20.39 -6.87 -9.15
CA GLU A 113 21.16 -7.30 -10.33
C GLU A 113 20.68 -8.69 -10.73
#